data_AF-A0A2D8L5A1-F1
#
_entry.id   AF-A0A2D8L5A1-F1
#
_cell.length_a   1.000
_cell.length_b   1.000
_cell.length_c   1.000
_cell.angle_alpha   90.00
_cell.angle_beta   90.00
_cell.angle_gamma   90.00
#
_symmetry.space_group_name_H-M   'P 1'
#
loop_
_entity.id
_entity.type
_entity.pdbx_description
1 polymer ?
#
loop_
_entity_poly.entity_id
_entity_poly.type
_entity_poly.pdbx_seq_one_letter_code
_entity_poly.pdbx_strand_id
1 'polypeptide(L)'
;MTTRRNSPSGLRWDEATGLMQRSRIADPTPRGALVPDTQHDCDQIAVVYDKGQTPPRITVSAVSGTVHTVFADGVAVAVVARATGPAPAVEDVLLVERSV
;
A
#
# COMPACT_ATOMS: atom_id res chain seq x y z
N MET A 1 4.03 1.34 -30.31
CA MET A 1 2.99 1.71 -29.34
C MET A 1 3.58 1.49 -27.96
N THR A 2 4.24 2.52 -27.42
CA THR A 2 5.07 2.41 -26.21
C THR A 2 4.20 2.73 -25.00
N THR A 3 3.86 1.71 -24.21
CA THR A 3 3.12 1.87 -22.97
C THR A 3 3.92 2.80 -22.05
N ARG A 4 3.44 4.03 -21.83
CA ARG A 4 4.01 4.95 -20.84
C ARG A 4 3.95 4.22 -19.50
N ARG A 5 5.11 3.85 -18.96
CA ARG A 5 5.25 3.63 -17.52
C ARG A 5 5.03 4.97 -16.86
N ASN A 6 3.79 5.21 -16.44
CA ASN A 6 3.44 6.35 -15.62
C ASN A 6 4.01 6.05 -14.22
N SER A 7 5.32 6.14 -14.05
CA SER A 7 5.87 6.34 -12.72
C SER A 7 5.25 7.66 -12.26
N PRO A 8 4.39 7.69 -11.23
CA PRO A 8 3.78 8.93 -10.80
C PRO A 8 4.94 9.82 -10.36
N SER A 9 5.20 10.87 -11.12
CA SER A 9 6.24 11.85 -10.81
C SER A 9 5.96 12.34 -9.40
N GLY A 10 6.81 12.03 -8.41
CA GLY A 10 6.59 12.44 -7.01
C GLY A 10 6.80 11.35 -5.96
N LEU A 11 6.59 10.08 -6.31
CA LEU A 11 6.76 8.96 -5.38
C LEU A 11 8.23 8.57 -5.22
N ARG A 12 8.71 8.51 -3.97
CA ARG A 12 10.06 8.10 -3.60
C ARG A 12 10.11 6.60 -3.30
N TRP A 13 10.03 5.79 -4.36
CA TRP A 13 10.08 4.32 -4.23
C TRP A 13 11.39 3.80 -3.64
N ASP A 14 12.47 4.52 -3.82
CA ASP A 14 13.79 4.26 -3.23
C ASP A 14 13.83 4.49 -1.72
N GLU A 15 12.91 5.28 -1.18
CA GLU A 15 12.74 5.54 0.25
C GLU A 15 11.56 4.74 0.85
N ALA A 16 10.92 3.88 0.05
CA ALA A 16 9.77 3.11 0.49
C ALA A 16 10.15 2.19 1.65
N THR A 17 9.44 2.31 2.76
CA THR A 17 9.70 1.53 3.97
C THR A 17 8.61 0.47 4.13
N GLY A 18 9.03 -0.79 4.21
CA GLY A 18 8.11 -1.91 4.46
C GLY A 18 7.40 -1.73 5.81
N LEU A 19 6.07 -1.83 5.80
CA LEU A 19 5.27 -1.94 7.01
C LEU A 19 5.42 -3.38 7.49
N MET A 20 6.18 -3.58 8.55
CA MET A 20 6.63 -4.90 9.01
C MET A 20 5.51 -5.96 9.05
N GLN A 21 5.81 -7.13 8.49
CA GLN A 21 5.72 -8.37 9.26
C GLN A 21 7.04 -9.14 9.02
N ARG A 22 7.87 -9.31 10.06
CA ARG A 22 8.99 -10.26 10.04
C ARG A 22 8.42 -11.69 10.09
N SER A 23 7.67 -12.09 9.07
CA SER A 23 7.39 -13.50 8.86
C SER A 23 8.56 -14.07 8.08
N ARG A 24 9.42 -14.75 8.83
CA ARG A 24 10.35 -15.75 8.31
C ARG A 24 9.48 -16.81 7.64
N ILE A 25 9.73 -17.07 6.35
CA ILE A 25 9.11 -18.09 5.47
C ILE A 25 8.18 -17.48 4.41
N ALA A 26 8.32 -18.06 3.21
CA ALA A 26 7.74 -17.72 1.92
C ALA A 26 6.20 -17.86 1.87
N ASP A 27 5.49 -17.16 2.75
CA ASP A 27 4.04 -17.05 2.61
C ASP A 27 3.67 -16.01 1.54
N PRO A 28 2.78 -16.36 0.59
CA PRO A 28 2.34 -15.49 -0.51
C PRO A 28 1.39 -14.37 -0.02
N THR A 29 1.41 -14.05 1.27
CA THR A 29 0.53 -13.04 1.86
C THR A 29 0.91 -11.65 1.36
N PRO A 30 -0.09 -10.82 0.99
CA PRO A 30 0.14 -9.43 0.61
C PRO A 30 0.90 -8.65 1.71
N ARG A 31 1.78 -7.74 1.29
CA ARG A 31 2.61 -6.94 2.21
C ARG A 31 2.38 -5.46 2.02
N GLY A 32 2.29 -4.71 3.11
CA GLY A 32 2.21 -3.25 3.09
C GLY A 32 3.59 -2.58 3.01
N ALA A 33 3.66 -1.45 2.34
CA ALA A 33 4.79 -0.53 2.38
C ALA A 33 4.27 0.91 2.35
N LEU A 34 4.98 1.83 3.01
CA LEU A 34 4.77 3.26 2.86
C LEU A 34 5.73 3.80 1.82
N VAL A 35 5.19 4.59 0.90
CA VAL A 35 5.94 5.23 -0.18
C VAL A 35 5.79 6.74 -0.01
N PRO A 36 6.87 7.47 0.35
CA PRO A 36 6.78 8.91 0.49
C PRO A 36 6.33 9.57 -0.81
N ASP A 37 5.36 10.48 -0.70
CA ASP A 37 4.92 11.34 -1.79
C ASP A 37 5.46 12.74 -1.54
N THR A 38 6.26 13.26 -2.46
CA THR A 38 6.86 14.61 -2.33
C THR A 38 6.02 15.70 -2.96
N GLN A 39 4.91 15.34 -3.62
CA GLN A 39 3.98 16.28 -4.23
C GLN A 39 2.73 16.51 -3.37
N HIS A 40 2.36 15.52 -2.56
CA HIS A 40 1.23 15.58 -1.65
C HIS A 40 1.73 15.44 -0.21
N ASP A 41 1.07 16.11 0.74
CA ASP A 41 1.40 16.05 2.18
C ASP A 41 0.94 14.72 2.83
N CYS A 42 0.96 13.63 2.07
CA CYS A 42 0.55 12.31 2.53
C CYS A 42 1.34 11.20 1.83
N ASP A 43 1.91 10.29 2.63
CA ASP A 43 2.55 9.08 2.11
C ASP A 43 1.50 8.16 1.48
N GLN A 44 1.90 7.47 0.42
CA GLN A 44 1.08 6.45 -0.23
C GLN A 44 1.27 5.09 0.43
N ILE A 45 0.23 4.26 0.37
CA ILE A 45 0.27 2.89 0.85
C ILE A 45 0.39 1.97 -0.36
N ALA A 46 1.47 1.21 -0.44
CA ALA A 46 1.64 0.18 -1.44
C ALA A 46 1.35 -1.21 -0.85
N VAL A 47 0.62 -2.03 -1.61
CA VAL A 47 0.39 -3.44 -1.32
C VAL A 47 1.12 -4.28 -2.36
N VAL A 48 2.10 -5.03 -1.89
CA VAL A 48 2.95 -5.88 -2.72
C VAL A 48 2.41 -7.30 -2.73
N TYR A 49 2.24 -7.87 -3.92
CA TYR A 49 1.78 -9.24 -4.15
C TYR A 49 2.67 -9.96 -5.18
N ASP A 50 2.68 -11.30 -5.13
CA ASP A 50 3.52 -12.12 -6.01
C ASP A 50 3.00 -12.13 -7.45
N LYS A 51 3.95 -12.06 -8.40
CA LYS A 51 3.63 -12.16 -9.82
C LYS A 51 2.87 -13.44 -10.17
N GLY A 52 1.81 -13.28 -10.97
CA GLY A 52 0.93 -14.39 -11.36
C GLY A 52 -0.13 -14.75 -10.32
N GLN A 53 -0.15 -14.11 -9.15
CA GLN A 53 -1.30 -14.15 -8.24
C GLN A 53 -2.38 -13.16 -8.69
N THR A 54 -3.63 -13.42 -8.31
CA THR A 54 -4.71 -12.44 -8.51
C THR A 54 -4.42 -11.21 -7.63
N PRO A 55 -4.52 -9.98 -8.15
CA PRO A 55 -4.33 -8.78 -7.33
C PRO A 55 -5.29 -8.80 -6.14
N PRO A 56 -4.81 -8.51 -4.91
CA PRO A 56 -5.63 -8.65 -3.72
C PRO A 56 -6.76 -7.61 -3.70
N ARG A 57 -7.91 -8.00 -3.15
CA ARG A 57 -9.00 -7.07 -2.91
C ARG A 57 -8.65 -6.16 -1.73
N ILE A 58 -8.63 -4.86 -1.99
CA ILE A 58 -8.37 -3.86 -0.96
C ILE A 58 -9.68 -3.44 -0.29
N THR A 59 -9.64 -3.34 1.04
CA THR A 59 -10.72 -2.75 1.84
C THR A 59 -10.14 -1.86 2.92
N VAL A 60 -10.80 -0.75 3.23
CA VAL A 60 -10.43 0.14 4.33
C VAL A 60 -11.54 0.10 5.38
N SER A 61 -11.16 -0.08 6.64
CA SER A 61 -12.10 -0.05 7.78
C SER A 61 -11.67 1.00 8.79
N ALA A 62 -12.62 1.77 9.32
CA ALA A 62 -12.39 2.66 10.45
C ALA A 62 -12.44 1.85 11.74
N VAL A 63 -11.33 1.84 12.50
CA VAL A 63 -11.24 1.22 13.83
C VAL A 63 -11.62 2.22 14.91
N SER A 64 -11.29 3.49 14.69
CA SER A 64 -11.72 4.64 15.48
C SER A 64 -11.88 5.83 14.53
N GLY A 65 -12.58 6.90 14.92
CA GLY A 65 -12.89 8.03 14.05
C GLY A 65 -11.68 8.64 13.31
N THR A 66 -10.47 8.46 13.85
CA THR A 66 -9.20 8.91 13.24
C THR A 66 -8.25 7.79 12.86
N VAL A 67 -8.57 6.52 13.14
CA VAL A 67 -7.69 5.37 12.88
C VAL A 67 -8.34 4.42 11.89
N HIS A 68 -7.66 4.19 10.77
CA HIS A 68 -8.13 3.35 9.69
C HIS A 68 -7.16 2.19 9.49
N THR A 69 -7.68 1.04 9.10
CA THR A 69 -6.88 -0.13 8.75
C THR A 69 -7.14 -0.48 7.30
N VAL A 70 -6.05 -0.61 6.53
CA VAL A 70 -6.08 -1.11 5.16
C VAL A 70 -5.87 -2.61 5.21
N PHE A 71 -6.76 -3.34 4.53
CA PHE A 71 -6.70 -4.77 4.39
C PHE A 71 -6.50 -5.15 2.92
N ALA A 72 -5.73 -6.21 2.71
CA ALA A 72 -5.58 -6.91 1.44
C ALA A 72 -6.07 -8.35 1.62
N ASP A 73 -7.18 -8.71 0.97
CA ASP A 73 -7.87 -10.01 1.15
C ASP A 73 -8.16 -10.35 2.62
N GLY A 74 -8.50 -9.34 3.43
CA GLY A 74 -8.77 -9.49 4.86
C GLY A 74 -7.52 -9.54 5.76
N VAL A 75 -6.31 -9.48 5.19
CA VAL A 75 -5.05 -9.33 5.95
C VAL A 75 -4.77 -7.85 6.18
N ALA A 76 -4.60 -7.43 7.44
CA ALA A 76 -4.24 -6.06 7.77
C ALA A 76 -2.80 -5.76 7.30
N VAL A 77 -2.66 -4.80 6.38
CA VAL A 77 -1.38 -4.44 5.75
C VAL A 77 -0.89 -3.04 6.12
N ALA A 78 -1.78 -2.16 6.58
CA ALA A 78 -1.42 -0.84 7.09
C ALA A 78 -2.43 -0.34 8.13
N VAL A 79 -1.94 0.44 9.10
CA VAL A 79 -2.77 1.22 10.03
C VAL A 79 -2.41 2.69 9.85
N VAL A 80 -3.42 3.51 9.56
CA VAL A 80 -3.29 4.95 9.31
C VAL A 80 -4.02 5.70 10.41
N ALA A 81 -3.26 6.43 11.22
CA ALA A 81 -3.83 7.41 12.14
C ALA A 81 -3.78 8.79 11.47
N ARG A 82 -4.93 9.42 11.30
CA ARG A 82 -5.04 10.75 10.67
C ARG A 82 -5.40 11.82 11.69
N ALA A 83 -4.61 12.89 11.74
CA ALA A 83 -4.91 14.07 12.57
C ALA A 83 -5.95 14.97 11.91
N THR A 84 -5.77 15.29 10.62
CA THR A 84 -6.64 16.10 9.76
C THR A 84 -6.61 15.52 8.33
N GLY A 85 -7.60 15.81 7.47
CA GLY A 85 -7.62 15.36 6.06
C GLY A 85 -8.81 14.44 5.68
N PRO A 86 -8.79 13.75 4.54
CA PRO A 86 -9.72 12.66 4.24
C PRO A 86 -9.26 11.33 4.89
N ALA A 87 -10.16 10.36 5.00
CA ALA A 87 -9.77 8.99 5.32
C ALA A 87 -9.08 8.37 4.09
N PRO A 88 -8.14 7.42 4.27
CA PRO A 88 -7.55 6.72 3.12
C PRO A 88 -8.65 6.02 2.33
N ALA A 89 -8.68 6.22 1.02
CA ALA A 89 -9.60 5.53 0.13
C ALA A 89 -8.93 4.30 -0.49
N VAL A 90 -9.74 3.41 -1.07
CA VAL A 90 -9.22 2.17 -1.68
C VAL A 90 -8.40 2.49 -2.92
N GLU A 91 -8.83 3.49 -3.68
CA GLU A 91 -8.16 4.01 -4.87
C GLU A 91 -6.78 4.63 -4.60
N ASP A 92 -6.49 5.02 -3.36
CA ASP A 92 -5.19 5.56 -2.95
C ASP A 92 -4.15 4.46 -2.68
N VAL A 93 -4.56 3.19 -2.70
CA VAL A 93 -3.65 2.05 -2.43
C VAL A 93 -3.01 1.56 -3.72
N LEU A 94 -1.68 1.62 -3.76
CA LEU A 94 -0.88 1.21 -4.92
C LEU A 94 -0.68 -0.31 -4.92
N LEU A 95 -1.23 -1.01 -5.91
CA LEU A 95 -1.00 -2.43 -6.10
C LEU A 95 0.33 -2.66 -6.86
N VAL A 96 1.27 -3.36 -6.22
CA VAL A 96 2.62 -3.60 -6.76
C VAL A 96 2.86 -5.09 -6.92
N GLU A 97 2.99 -5.53 -8.17
CA GLU A 97 3.40 -6.90 -8.47
C GLU A 97 4.92 -7.03 -8.28
N ARG A 98 5.38 -7.98 -7.46
CA ARG A 98 6.81 -8.31 -7.34
C ARG A 98 7.16 -9.54 -8.16
N SER A 99 8.29 -9.47 -8.86
CA SER A 99 8.92 -10.64 -9.47
C SER A 99 9.81 -11.31 -8.43
N VAL A 100 9.70 -12.64 -8.32
CA VAL A 100 10.50 -13.48 -7.42
C VAL A 100 11.65 -14.12 -8.19
#